data_AF-A0A928VJC6-F1
#
_entry.id   AF-A0A928VJC6-F1
#
_cell.length_a   1.000
_cell.length_b   1.000
_cell.length_c   1.000
_cell.angle_alpha   90.00
_cell.angle_beta   90.00
_cell.angle_gamma   90.00
#
_symmetry.space_group_name_H-M   'P 1'
#
loop_
_entity.id
_entity.type
_entity.pdbx_description
1 polymer ?
#
loop_
_entity_poly.entity_id
_entity_poly.type
_entity_poly.pdbx_seq_one_letter_code
_entity_poly.pdbx_strand_id
1 'polypeptide(L)'
;MINSLSWFDFSPPLLAAAEAESGSLILAGVLLSLVVVYFASKIGGEICARLDLPSVLGELVAGVVVGVSALHLLVFPSADFDASRSLVMQALQMTAQLSPESLNTIFETQSEVISVLAEIGVVILLFEIGLESDLKELIRVGWQAAIVACVGVAVPFALGTAGLMTLFNVPVVPAIFAGAALTAT
;
A
#
# COMPACT_ATOMS: atom_id res chain seq x y z
N MET A 1 15.73 48.92 -15.83
CA MET A 1 16.46 48.18 -16.89
C MET A 1 17.70 47.59 -16.25
N ILE A 2 17.68 46.30 -15.90
CA ILE A 2 18.75 45.29 -15.98
C ILE A 2 18.06 44.02 -15.45
N ASN A 3 17.49 43.27 -16.39
CA ASN A 3 16.94 41.93 -16.23
C ASN A 3 17.58 41.16 -17.39
N SER A 4 18.37 40.10 -17.15
CA SER A 4 18.74 39.02 -18.12
C SER A 4 20.18 38.46 -18.00
N LEU A 5 20.61 37.92 -16.85
CA LEU A 5 21.83 37.07 -16.81
C LEU A 5 21.60 35.82 -15.95
N SER A 6 20.68 34.96 -16.39
CA SER A 6 20.41 33.62 -15.85
C SER A 6 20.97 32.50 -16.73
N TRP A 7 22.02 32.77 -17.52
CA TRP A 7 22.59 31.82 -18.48
C TRP A 7 23.66 30.88 -17.91
N PHE A 8 23.97 31.03 -16.61
CA PHE A 8 24.87 30.14 -15.89
C PHE A 8 24.10 29.51 -14.72
N ASP A 9 23.31 28.48 -15.02
CA ASP A 9 22.85 27.50 -14.03
C ASP A 9 24.05 26.64 -13.56
N PHE A 10 25.06 27.28 -12.98
CA PHE A 10 26.00 26.59 -12.13
C PHE A 10 25.28 26.30 -10.82
N SER A 11 24.55 25.20 -10.76
CA SER A 11 24.20 24.58 -9.48
C SER A 11 25.53 24.37 -8.75
N PRO A 12 25.78 25.00 -7.60
CA PRO A 12 27.05 24.82 -6.91
C PRO A 12 27.18 23.33 -6.57
N PRO A 13 28.38 22.74 -6.63
CA PRO A 13 28.60 21.32 -6.33
C PRO A 13 28.10 20.91 -4.93
N LEU A 14 27.95 21.89 -4.03
CA LEU A 14 27.33 21.73 -2.72
C LEU A 14 25.82 21.47 -2.77
N LEU A 15 25.08 22.03 -3.74
CA LEU A 15 23.64 21.81 -3.92
C LEU A 15 23.36 20.43 -4.52
N ALA A 16 24.19 20.00 -5.48
CA ALA A 16 24.13 18.66 -6.06
C ALA A 16 24.47 17.56 -5.03
N ALA A 17 25.37 17.83 -4.08
CA ALA A 17 25.66 16.92 -2.97
C ALA A 17 24.48 16.79 -2.00
N ALA A 18 23.79 17.90 -1.70
CA ALA A 18 22.60 17.89 -0.83
C ALA A 18 21.39 17.18 -1.48
N GLU A 19 21.21 17.31 -2.79
CA GLU A 19 20.17 16.58 -3.54
C GLU A 19 20.47 15.07 -3.60
N ALA A 20 21.74 14.69 -3.82
CA ALA A 20 22.16 13.29 -3.82
C ALA A 20 21.99 12.61 -2.44
N GLU A 21 22.26 13.36 -1.36
CA GLU A 21 22.07 12.89 0.01
C GLU A 21 20.58 12.62 0.30
N SER A 22 19.70 13.53 -0.13
CA SER A 22 18.24 13.39 0.00
C SER A 22 17.70 12.18 -0.77
N GLY A 23 18.16 11.96 -2.01
CA GLY A 23 17.76 10.79 -2.81
C GLY A 23 18.16 9.46 -2.16
N SER A 24 19.35 9.40 -1.55
CA SER A 24 19.81 8.19 -0.85
C SER A 24 18.95 7.86 0.38
N LEU A 25 18.49 8.88 1.10
CA LEU A 25 17.66 8.74 2.30
C LEU A 25 16.24 8.31 1.95
N ILE A 26 15.69 8.82 0.85
CA ILE A 26 14.40 8.37 0.32
C ILE A 26 14.47 6.88 -0.01
N LEU A 27 15.50 6.45 -0.75
CA LEU A 27 15.70 5.05 -1.09
C LEU A 27 15.89 4.19 0.16
N ALA A 28 16.71 4.63 1.11
CA ALA A 28 16.93 3.93 2.37
C ALA A 28 15.61 3.75 3.13
N GLY A 29 14.77 4.78 3.17
CA GLY A 29 13.46 4.69 3.76
C GLY A 29 12.53 3.73 3.03
N VAL A 30 12.43 3.81 1.70
CA VAL A 30 11.61 2.88 0.89
C VAL A 30 12.05 1.44 1.15
N LEU A 31 13.34 1.16 1.08
CA LEU A 31 13.89 -0.18 1.31
C LEU A 31 13.63 -0.66 2.74
N LEU A 32 13.79 0.21 3.73
CA LEU A 32 13.49 -0.13 5.13
C LEU A 32 12.00 -0.47 5.31
N SER A 33 11.10 0.30 4.68
CA SER A 33 9.67 0.02 4.65
C SER A 33 9.36 -1.33 3.99
N LEU A 34 9.98 -1.64 2.85
CA LEU A 34 9.80 -2.94 2.18
C LEU A 34 10.35 -4.10 3.01
N VAL A 35 11.50 -3.94 3.67
CA VAL A 35 12.07 -4.93 4.58
C VAL A 35 11.11 -5.20 5.73
N VAL A 36 10.58 -4.16 6.35
CA VAL A 36 9.55 -4.26 7.39
C VAL A 36 8.34 -5.05 6.91
N VAL A 37 7.78 -4.67 5.76
CA VAL A 37 6.58 -5.33 5.20
C VAL A 37 6.88 -6.79 4.93
N TYR A 38 8.04 -7.09 4.35
CA TYR A 38 8.50 -8.46 4.07
C TYR A 38 8.64 -9.30 5.34
N PHE A 39 9.31 -8.77 6.38
CA PHE A 39 9.46 -9.51 7.64
C PHE A 39 8.12 -9.74 8.32
N ALA A 40 7.27 -8.72 8.36
CA ALA A 40 5.94 -8.83 8.95
C ALA A 40 5.09 -9.86 8.20
N SER A 41 5.04 -9.79 6.86
CA SER A 41 4.28 -10.73 6.04
C SER A 41 4.81 -12.16 6.19
N LYS A 42 6.14 -12.35 6.22
CA LYS A 42 6.75 -13.67 6.40
C LYS A 42 6.41 -14.27 7.77
N ILE A 43 6.48 -13.48 8.83
CA ILE A 43 6.10 -13.91 10.18
C ILE A 43 4.61 -14.23 10.24
N GLY A 44 3.75 -13.37 9.71
CA GLY A 44 2.30 -13.58 9.68
C GLY A 44 1.92 -14.84 8.91
N GLY A 45 2.48 -15.02 7.72
CA GLY A 45 2.23 -16.19 6.87
C GLY A 45 2.70 -17.50 7.51
N GLU A 46 3.88 -17.50 8.15
CA GLU A 46 4.40 -18.65 8.90
C GLU A 46 3.53 -19.00 10.11
N ILE A 47 3.04 -18.00 10.86
CA ILE A 47 2.12 -18.23 11.99
C ILE A 47 0.81 -18.85 11.50
N CYS A 48 0.24 -18.37 10.40
CA CYS A 48 -0.97 -18.95 9.83
C CYS A 48 -0.73 -20.38 9.33
N ALA A 49 0.39 -20.64 8.66
CA ALA A 49 0.75 -21.99 8.22
C ALA A 49 0.87 -22.98 9.39
N ARG A 50 1.37 -22.53 10.56
CA ARG A 50 1.43 -23.34 11.78
C ARG A 50 0.08 -23.65 12.42
N LEU A 51 -0.95 -22.87 12.07
CA LEU A 51 -2.32 -23.05 12.53
C LEU A 51 -3.19 -23.74 11.47
N ASP A 52 -2.58 -24.32 10.42
CA ASP A 52 -3.27 -24.93 9.28
C ASP A 52 -4.20 -23.95 8.52
N LEU A 53 -3.86 -22.65 8.54
CA LEU A 53 -4.54 -21.60 7.79
C LEU A 53 -3.74 -21.21 6.53
N PRO A 54 -4.39 -20.70 5.47
CA PRO A 54 -3.70 -20.19 4.28
C PRO A 54 -2.69 -19.09 4.65
N SER A 55 -1.48 -19.15 4.09
CA SER A 55 -0.40 -18.18 4.42
C SER A 55 -0.79 -16.73 4.08
N VAL A 56 -1.51 -16.54 2.98
CA VAL A 56 -1.99 -15.22 2.50
C VAL A 56 -2.82 -14.50 3.57
N LEU A 57 -3.62 -15.23 4.36
CA LEU A 57 -4.37 -14.62 5.47
C LEU A 57 -3.43 -13.95 6.47
N GLY A 58 -2.35 -14.63 6.84
CA GLY A 58 -1.34 -14.11 7.76
C GLY A 58 -0.56 -12.94 7.19
N GLU A 59 -0.27 -12.96 5.89
CA GLU A 59 0.40 -11.88 5.18
C GLU A 59 -0.47 -10.60 5.16
N LEU A 60 -1.77 -10.74 4.86
CA LEU A 60 -2.72 -9.61 4.87
C LEU A 60 -2.93 -9.05 6.28
N VAL A 61 -3.11 -9.91 7.28
CA VAL A 61 -3.26 -9.46 8.68
C VAL A 61 -1.99 -8.76 9.15
N ALA A 62 -0.81 -9.28 8.83
CA ALA A 62 0.45 -8.62 9.15
C ALA A 62 0.55 -7.23 8.48
N GLY A 63 0.12 -7.11 7.22
CA GLY A 63 0.04 -5.83 6.51
C GLY A 63 -0.90 -4.83 7.21
N VAL A 64 -2.09 -5.27 7.62
CA VAL A 64 -3.05 -4.43 8.37
C VAL A 64 -2.49 -4.02 9.72
N VAL A 65 -1.80 -4.92 10.43
CA VAL A 65 -1.15 -4.61 11.71
C VAL A 65 -0.02 -3.60 11.53
N VAL A 66 0.80 -3.73 10.48
CA VAL A 66 1.89 -2.78 10.21
C VAL A 66 1.37 -1.42 9.74
N GLY A 67 0.29 -1.38 8.94
CA GLY A 67 -0.21 -0.17 8.28
C GLY A 67 -1.36 0.56 9.00
N VAL A 68 -2.33 -0.14 9.58
CA VAL A 68 -3.58 0.45 10.10
C VAL A 68 -3.64 0.48 11.64
N SER A 69 -2.74 -0.17 12.40
CA SER A 69 -2.86 -0.15 13.88
C SER A 69 -1.61 -0.37 14.76
N ALA A 70 -1.67 0.20 15.97
CA ALA A 70 -0.83 0.08 17.19
C ALA A 70 0.67 0.41 17.12
N LEU A 71 1.42 -0.07 16.12
CA LEU A 71 2.88 0.09 16.08
C LEU A 71 3.34 1.38 15.36
N HIS A 72 2.44 2.06 14.63
CA HIS A 72 2.73 3.21 13.77
C HIS A 72 4.04 3.03 12.98
N LEU A 73 4.27 1.82 12.49
CA LEU A 73 5.57 1.44 11.97
C LEU A 73 5.71 1.88 10.52
N LEU A 74 4.62 1.75 9.75
CA LEU A 74 4.43 2.42 8.47
C LEU A 74 3.12 3.20 8.50
N VAL A 75 3.25 4.51 8.32
CA VAL A 75 2.13 5.44 8.24
C VAL A 75 2.23 6.10 6.87
N PHE A 76 1.10 6.35 6.24
CA PHE A 76 1.05 7.08 4.97
C PHE A 76 0.61 8.53 5.24
N PRO A 77 1.18 9.53 4.55
CA PRO A 77 0.77 10.91 4.64
C PRO A 77 -0.72 11.01 4.35
N SER A 78 -1.46 11.47 5.34
CA SER A 78 -2.89 11.74 5.28
C SER A 78 -3.18 12.89 6.23
N ALA A 79 -4.35 13.53 6.12
CA ALA A 79 -4.63 14.81 6.77
C ALA A 79 -4.36 14.84 8.30
N ASP A 80 -4.39 13.69 8.97
CA ASP A 80 -4.22 13.54 10.42
C ASP A 80 -2.89 12.86 10.84
N PHE A 81 -2.01 12.52 9.89
CA PHE A 81 -0.80 11.71 10.14
C PHE A 81 0.49 12.40 9.63
N ASP A 82 1.37 12.73 10.58
CA ASP A 82 2.68 13.36 10.37
C ASP A 82 3.81 12.30 10.35
N ALA A 83 4.91 12.58 9.63
CA ALA A 83 6.11 11.74 9.54
C ALA A 83 6.66 11.32 10.92
N SER A 84 6.53 12.19 11.92
CA SER A 84 6.93 11.92 13.31
C SER A 84 6.25 10.70 13.94
N ARG A 85 5.10 10.27 13.43
CA ARG A 85 4.41 9.07 13.94
C ARG A 85 4.98 7.78 13.38
N SER A 86 5.69 7.82 12.25
CA SER A 86 6.30 6.64 11.64
C SER A 86 7.60 6.24 12.35
N LEU A 87 7.65 5.02 12.90
CA LEU A 87 8.88 4.50 13.53
C LEU A 87 10.04 4.38 12.52
N VAL A 88 9.72 4.10 11.24
CA VAL A 88 10.73 4.08 10.17
C VAL A 88 11.32 5.48 9.97
N MET A 89 10.49 6.52 9.96
CA MET A 89 10.96 7.90 9.86
C MET A 89 11.77 8.33 11.10
N GLN A 90 11.34 7.93 12.30
CA GLN A 90 12.10 8.18 13.53
C GLN A 90 13.46 7.47 13.50
N ALA A 91 13.53 6.23 13.01
CA ALA A 91 14.78 5.50 12.86
C ALA A 91 15.74 6.19 11.86
N LEU A 92 15.21 6.71 10.75
CA LEU A 92 15.98 7.51 9.80
C LEU A 92 16.44 8.83 10.42
N GLN A 93 15.58 9.52 11.17
CA GLN A 93 15.94 10.76 11.88
C GLN A 93 17.10 10.53 12.85
N MET A 94 17.03 9.45 13.64
CA MET A 94 18.09 9.09 14.59
C MET A 94 19.41 8.77 13.88
N THR A 95 19.35 8.13 12.71
CA THR A 95 20.54 7.67 11.99
C THR A 95 21.19 8.78 11.17
N ALA A 96 20.39 9.65 10.54
CA ALA A 96 20.84 10.66 9.59
C ALA A 96 20.72 12.12 10.11
N GLN A 97 20.42 12.32 11.40
CA GLN A 97 20.30 13.64 12.05
C GLN A 97 19.43 14.64 11.26
N LEU A 98 18.29 14.16 10.78
CA LEU A 98 17.44 14.91 9.85
C LEU A 98 16.70 16.05 10.54
N SER A 99 16.58 17.17 9.84
CA SER A 99 15.70 18.26 10.23
C SER A 99 14.22 17.84 10.07
N PRO A 100 13.29 18.39 10.88
CA PRO A 100 11.86 18.09 10.75
C PRO A 100 11.27 18.39 9.37
N GLU A 101 11.82 19.38 8.66
CA GLU A 101 11.37 19.75 7.31
C GLU A 101 11.80 18.70 6.28
N SER A 102 13.04 18.22 6.35
CA SER A 102 13.57 17.17 5.45
C SER A 102 12.89 15.81 5.67
N LEU A 103 12.42 15.53 6.89
CA LEU A 103 11.69 14.29 7.18
C LEU A 103 10.34 14.23 6.49
N ASN A 104 9.61 15.35 6.48
CA ASN A 104 8.30 15.41 5.84
C ASN A 104 8.41 15.25 4.32
N THR A 105 9.42 15.88 3.69
CA THR A 105 9.63 15.72 2.25
C THR A 105 10.02 14.27 1.90
N ILE A 106 10.92 13.65 2.67
CA ILE A 106 11.30 12.24 2.50
C ILE A 106 10.08 11.31 2.69
N PHE A 107 9.26 11.60 3.69
CA PHE A 107 8.07 10.81 4.02
C PHE A 107 7.01 10.86 2.90
N GLU A 108 6.73 12.05 2.37
CA GLU A 108 5.79 12.23 1.25
C GLU A 108 6.28 11.49 -0.01
N THR A 109 7.55 11.70 -0.41
CA THR A 109 8.10 11.03 -1.60
C THR A 109 8.19 9.52 -1.42
N GLN A 110 8.59 9.04 -0.24
CA GLN A 110 8.60 7.61 0.05
C GLN A 110 7.21 6.99 -0.13
N SER A 111 6.17 7.65 0.41
CA SER A 111 4.80 7.15 0.32
C SER A 111 4.33 7.03 -1.12
N GLU A 112 4.63 8.04 -1.94
CA GLU A 112 4.31 8.01 -3.37
C GLU A 112 4.96 6.80 -4.05
N VAL A 113 6.25 6.56 -3.79
CA VAL A 113 6.97 5.40 -4.34
C VAL A 113 6.35 4.09 -3.87
N ILE A 114 6.04 3.94 -2.58
CA ILE A 114 5.41 2.73 -2.04
C ILE A 114 4.03 2.51 -2.66
N SER A 115 3.25 3.58 -2.87
CA SER A 115 1.93 3.50 -3.51
C SER A 115 2.04 2.99 -4.95
N VAL A 116 3.01 3.51 -5.73
CA VAL A 116 3.25 3.04 -7.09
C VAL A 116 3.69 1.58 -7.09
N LEU A 117 4.58 1.18 -6.18
CA LEU A 117 5.01 -0.21 -6.05
C LEU A 117 3.85 -1.14 -5.66
N ALA A 118 2.96 -0.70 -4.77
CA ALA A 118 1.77 -1.46 -4.37
C ALA A 118 0.78 -1.61 -5.53
N GLU A 119 0.54 -0.54 -6.30
CA GLU A 119 -0.32 -0.59 -7.49
C GLU A 119 0.23 -1.55 -8.55
N ILE A 120 1.53 -1.48 -8.84
CA ILE A 120 2.19 -2.42 -9.75
C ILE A 120 2.10 -3.86 -9.21
N GLY A 121 2.34 -4.05 -7.90
CA GLY A 121 2.23 -5.36 -7.26
C GLY A 121 0.84 -5.98 -7.41
N VAL A 122 -0.22 -5.20 -7.15
CA VAL A 122 -1.61 -5.65 -7.34
C VAL A 122 -1.91 -5.96 -8.81
N VAL A 123 -1.45 -5.13 -9.74
CA VAL A 123 -1.63 -5.37 -11.18
C VAL A 123 -0.95 -6.66 -11.62
N ILE A 124 0.29 -6.91 -11.16
CA ILE A 124 1.02 -8.14 -11.47
C ILE A 124 0.30 -9.36 -10.89
N LEU A 125 -0.16 -9.30 -9.63
CA LEU A 125 -0.89 -10.41 -8.99
C LEU A 125 -2.20 -10.73 -9.72
N LEU A 126 -3.00 -9.71 -10.07
CA LEU A 126 -4.25 -9.91 -10.80
C LEU A 126 -4.00 -10.44 -12.22
N PHE A 127 -2.90 -10.00 -12.84
CA PHE A 127 -2.48 -10.51 -14.14
C PHE A 127 -2.04 -11.98 -14.06
N GLU A 128 -1.25 -12.35 -13.04
CA GLU A 128 -0.81 -13.73 -12.79
C GLU A 128 -2.00 -14.67 -12.60
N ILE A 129 -2.96 -14.30 -11.75
CA ILE A 129 -4.21 -15.06 -11.54
C ILE A 129 -4.98 -15.21 -12.86
N GLY A 130 -5.00 -14.15 -13.69
CA GLY A 130 -5.62 -14.19 -15.01
C GLY A 130 -4.90 -15.12 -16.01
N LEU A 131 -3.57 -15.23 -15.92
CA LEU A 131 -2.77 -16.12 -16.76
C LEU A 131 -2.82 -17.59 -16.32
N GLU A 132 -3.00 -17.86 -15.03
CA GLU A 132 -3.15 -19.21 -14.48
C GLU A 132 -4.54 -19.81 -14.77
N SER A 133 -5.55 -18.96 -15.00
CA SER A 133 -6.92 -19.37 -15.32
C SER A 133 -7.02 -20.08 -16.69
N ASP A 134 -7.53 -21.32 -16.71
CA ASP A 134 -7.81 -22.04 -17.96
C ASP A 134 -9.08 -21.50 -18.65
N LEU A 135 -8.88 -20.61 -19.62
CA LEU A 135 -9.98 -20.01 -20.38
C LEU A 135 -10.78 -21.06 -21.19
N LYS A 136 -10.15 -22.15 -21.64
CA LYS A 136 -10.85 -23.18 -22.43
C LYS A 136 -11.82 -23.95 -21.53
N GLU A 137 -11.42 -24.23 -20.30
CA GLU A 137 -12.28 -24.84 -19.31
C GLU A 137 -13.46 -23.92 -18.97
N LEU A 138 -13.21 -22.63 -18.73
CA LEU A 138 -14.26 -21.65 -18.47
C LEU A 138 -15.28 -21.55 -19.62
N ILE A 139 -14.80 -21.49 -20.87
CA ILE A 139 -15.66 -21.47 -22.06
C ILE A 139 -16.48 -22.76 -22.18
N ARG A 140 -15.94 -23.92 -21.77
CA ARG A 140 -16.66 -25.20 -21.75
C ARG A 140 -17.82 -25.19 -20.77
N VAL A 141 -17.69 -24.54 -19.61
CA VAL A 141 -18.79 -24.39 -18.64
C VAL A 141 -19.87 -23.43 -19.15
N GLY A 142 -19.49 -22.48 -20.02
CA GLY A 142 -20.40 -21.63 -20.78
C GLY A 142 -21.28 -20.75 -19.89
N TRP A 143 -22.59 -20.78 -20.11
CA TRP A 143 -23.56 -19.91 -19.45
C TRP A 143 -23.69 -20.14 -17.93
N GLN A 144 -23.37 -21.35 -17.45
CA GLN A 144 -23.41 -21.65 -16.02
C GLN A 144 -22.34 -20.86 -15.25
N ALA A 145 -21.12 -20.77 -15.79
CA ALA A 145 -20.05 -19.96 -15.19
C ALA A 145 -20.41 -18.48 -15.15
N ALA A 146 -21.05 -17.95 -16.21
CA ALA A 146 -21.47 -16.55 -16.24
C ALA A 146 -22.49 -16.22 -15.14
N ILE A 147 -23.52 -17.06 -14.96
CA ILE A 147 -24.50 -16.86 -13.88
C ILE A 147 -23.82 -16.93 -12.51
N VAL A 148 -22.97 -17.95 -12.28
CA VAL A 148 -22.30 -18.14 -10.99
C VAL A 148 -21.39 -16.94 -10.67
N ALA A 149 -20.65 -16.41 -11.66
CA ALA A 149 -19.84 -15.22 -11.49
C ALA A 149 -20.68 -13.98 -11.17
N CYS A 150 -21.75 -13.73 -11.94
CA CYS A 150 -22.61 -12.57 -11.70
C CYS A 150 -23.31 -12.63 -10.32
N VAL A 151 -23.84 -13.79 -9.95
CA VAL A 151 -24.49 -13.98 -8.64
C VAL A 151 -23.45 -13.92 -7.52
N GLY A 152 -22.29 -14.55 -7.72
CA GLY A 152 -21.16 -14.56 -6.80
C GLY A 152 -20.61 -13.17 -6.50
N VAL A 153 -20.76 -12.20 -7.41
CA VAL A 153 -20.42 -10.79 -7.14
C VAL A 153 -21.63 -10.03 -6.57
N ALA A 154 -22.80 -10.11 -7.22
CA ALA A 154 -23.95 -9.27 -6.87
C ALA A 154 -24.51 -9.55 -5.47
N VAL A 155 -24.54 -10.82 -5.06
CA VAL A 155 -25.10 -11.21 -3.76
C VAL A 155 -24.25 -10.73 -2.59
N PRO A 156 -22.95 -11.07 -2.46
CA PRO A 156 -22.13 -10.56 -1.37
C PRO A 156 -21.97 -9.04 -1.41
N PHE A 157 -21.95 -8.41 -2.59
CA PHE A 157 -21.95 -6.95 -2.69
C PHE A 157 -23.19 -6.33 -2.03
N ALA A 158 -24.37 -6.79 -2.45
CA ALA A 158 -25.65 -6.26 -1.97
C ALA A 158 -25.85 -6.56 -0.49
N LEU A 159 -25.56 -7.79 -0.06
CA LEU A 159 -25.69 -8.19 1.35
C LEU A 159 -24.69 -7.48 2.25
N GLY A 160 -23.43 -7.33 1.82
CA GLY A 160 -22.40 -6.59 2.56
C GLY A 160 -22.77 -5.13 2.73
N THR A 161 -23.15 -4.46 1.63
CA THR A 161 -23.56 -3.05 1.65
C THR A 161 -24.81 -2.83 2.49
N ALA A 162 -25.89 -3.59 2.22
CA ALA A 162 -27.15 -3.44 2.94
C ALA A 162 -27.03 -3.85 4.40
N GLY A 163 -26.26 -4.89 4.71
CA GLY A 163 -26.00 -5.35 6.08
C GLY A 163 -25.30 -4.27 6.90
N LEU A 164 -24.25 -3.64 6.36
CA LEU A 164 -23.54 -2.56 7.05
C LEU A 164 -24.43 -1.32 7.26
N MET A 165 -25.27 -0.98 6.28
CA MET A 165 -26.20 0.14 6.41
C MET A 165 -27.31 -0.12 7.44
N THR A 166 -27.88 -1.33 7.46
CA THR A 166 -29.07 -1.63 8.26
C THR A 166 -28.76 -2.12 9.68
N LEU A 167 -27.74 -2.95 9.84
CA LEU A 167 -27.36 -3.51 11.14
C LEU A 167 -26.42 -2.58 11.92
N PHE A 168 -25.54 -1.88 11.22
CA PHE A 168 -24.46 -1.09 11.83
C PHE A 168 -24.61 0.43 11.59
N ASN A 169 -25.64 0.88 10.87
CA ASN A 169 -25.87 2.30 10.51
C ASN A 169 -24.65 2.99 9.89
N VAL A 170 -23.84 2.23 9.13
CA VAL A 170 -22.65 2.76 8.46
C VAL A 170 -23.09 3.65 7.29
N PRO A 171 -22.46 4.83 7.09
CA PRO A 171 -22.75 5.69 5.95
C PRO A 171 -22.58 4.98 4.60
N VAL A 172 -23.35 5.42 3.60
CA VAL A 172 -23.46 4.77 2.28
C VAL A 172 -22.11 4.55 1.62
N VAL A 173 -21.23 5.54 1.63
CA VAL A 173 -19.95 5.47 0.90
C VAL A 173 -19.04 4.38 1.49
N PRO A 174 -18.67 4.37 2.78
CA PRO A 174 -17.91 3.28 3.38
C PRO A 174 -18.58 1.90 3.25
N ALA A 175 -19.92 1.84 3.33
CA ALA A 175 -20.65 0.58 3.20
C ALA A 175 -20.53 -0.03 1.80
N ILE A 176 -20.59 0.79 0.74
CA ILE A 176 -20.38 0.34 -0.65
C ILE A 176 -18.94 -0.13 -0.85
N PHE A 177 -17.95 0.59 -0.32
CA PHE A 177 -16.54 0.17 -0.42
C PHE A 177 -16.30 -1.18 0.26
N ALA A 178 -16.81 -1.35 1.48
CA ALA A 178 -16.71 -2.62 2.20
C ALA A 178 -17.50 -3.74 1.50
N GLY A 179 -18.69 -3.44 0.97
CA GLY A 179 -19.47 -4.38 0.17
C GLY A 179 -18.73 -4.85 -1.08
N ALA A 180 -18.06 -3.95 -1.79
CA ALA A 180 -17.19 -4.29 -2.93
C ALA A 180 -15.98 -5.13 -2.52
N ALA A 181 -15.36 -4.84 -1.37
CA ALA A 181 -14.24 -5.64 -0.87
C ALA A 181 -14.64 -7.10 -0.58
N LEU A 182 -15.90 -7.35 -0.20
CA LEU A 182 -16.43 -8.69 0.08
C LEU A 182 -16.73 -9.52 -1.18
N THR A 183 -16.66 -8.93 -2.39
CA THR A 183 -16.93 -9.68 -3.65
C THR A 183 -15.71 -10.35 -4.24
N ALA A 184 -14.51 -10.04 -3.74
CA ALA A 184 -13.29 -10.68 -4.22
C ALA A 184 -13.25 -12.14 -3.74
N THR A 185 -13.40 -13.08 -4.68
CA THR A 185 -13.34 -14.54 -4.47
C THR A 185 -12.52 -15.20 -5.54
#